data_AF-A0A831RY98-F1
#
_entry.id   AF-A0A831RY98-F1
#
_cell.length_a   1.000
_cell.length_b   1.000
_cell.length_c   1.000
_cell.angle_alpha   90.00
_cell.angle_beta   90.00
_cell.angle_gamma   90.00
#
_symmetry.space_group_name_H-M   'P 1'
#
loop_
_entity.id
_entity.type
_entity.pdbx_description
1 polymer ?
#
loop_
_entity_poly.entity_id
_entity_poly.type
_entity_poly.pdbx_seq_one_letter_code
_entity_poly.pdbx_strand_id
1 'polypeptide(L)'
;MEAPQQAPEKQGLAITAEALYMLNLLFPVLPLFALGVIYFRHRNDPSLFVRSHVIQPWIAALISTALFFLINLIAALAGGYTSLDNLISIHSLVALEVYTLLVILPFLVPGLLALTRAMSGQAWRYPLIGRFL
;
A
#
# COMPACT_ATOMS: atom_id res chain seq x y z
N MET A 1 -28.12 -5.79 -11.44
CA MET A 1 -28.26 -4.73 -10.41
C MET A 1 -27.08 -3.79 -10.60
N GLU A 2 -27.29 -2.61 -11.17
CA GLU A 2 -26.25 -1.57 -11.23
C GLU A 2 -25.89 -1.14 -9.81
N ALA A 3 -24.59 -1.05 -9.51
CA ALA A 3 -24.12 -0.51 -8.24
C ALA A 3 -24.53 0.97 -8.14
N PRO A 4 -24.84 1.49 -6.93
CA PRO A 4 -25.15 2.90 -6.76
C PRO A 4 -23.97 3.74 -7.28
N GLN A 5 -24.21 4.53 -8.34
CA GLN A 5 -23.19 5.41 -8.91
C GLN A 5 -22.71 6.37 -7.83
N GLN A 6 -21.43 6.26 -7.47
CA GLN A 6 -20.79 7.19 -6.54
C GLN A 6 -20.56 8.52 -7.25
N ALA A 7 -20.57 9.62 -6.48
CA ALA A 7 -20.18 10.91 -7.04
C ALA A 7 -18.76 10.80 -7.66
N PRO A 8 -18.52 11.32 -8.88
CA PRO A 8 -17.26 11.14 -9.61
C PRO A 8 -16.02 11.53 -8.80
N GLU A 9 -16.15 12.56 -7.96
CA GLU A 9 -15.14 13.03 -7.02
C GLU A 9 -14.74 11.98 -5.98
N LYS A 10 -15.72 11.28 -5.38
CA LYS A 10 -15.49 10.24 -4.37
C LYS A 10 -14.84 9.01 -4.98
N GLN A 11 -15.25 8.67 -6.20
CA GLN A 11 -14.68 7.57 -6.96
C GLN A 11 -13.22 7.88 -7.35
N GLY A 12 -12.93 9.08 -7.85
CA GLY A 12 -11.57 9.52 -8.18
C GLY A 12 -10.65 9.52 -6.95
N LEU A 13 -11.16 9.93 -5.79
CA LEU A 13 -10.42 9.87 -4.53
C LEU A 13 -10.05 8.43 -4.14
N ALA A 14 -11.01 7.50 -4.20
CA ALA A 14 -10.79 6.10 -3.88
C ALA A 14 -9.76 5.45 -4.83
N ILE A 15 -9.88 5.70 -6.14
CA ILE A 15 -8.91 5.22 -7.14
C ILE A 15 -7.52 5.77 -6.85
N THR A 16 -7.41 7.07 -6.55
CA THR A 16 -6.13 7.72 -6.26
C THR A 16 -5.47 7.14 -5.01
N ALA A 17 -6.24 6.89 -3.95
CA ALA A 17 -5.72 6.30 -2.72
C ALA A 17 -5.17 4.87 -2.94
N GLU A 18 -5.93 4.02 -3.63
CA GLU A 18 -5.49 2.65 -3.95
C GLU A 18 -4.28 2.66 -4.91
N ALA A 19 -4.25 3.56 -5.90
CA ALA A 19 -3.11 3.69 -6.82
C ALA A 19 -1.83 4.16 -6.12
N LEU A 20 -1.93 5.12 -5.19
CA LEU A 20 -0.79 5.55 -4.38
C LEU A 20 -0.27 4.42 -3.48
N TYR A 21 -1.15 3.59 -2.94
CA TYR A 21 -0.73 2.39 -2.21
C TYR A 21 0.00 1.40 -3.12
N MET A 22 -0.52 1.11 -4.32
CA MET A 22 0.18 0.27 -5.31
C MET A 22 1.56 0.83 -5.65
N LEU A 23 1.67 2.14 -5.85
CA LEU A 23 2.95 2.79 -6.10
C LEU A 23 3.88 2.66 -4.88
N ASN A 24 3.35 2.72 -3.65
CA ASN A 24 4.14 2.56 -2.43
C ASN A 24 4.74 1.15 -2.27
N LEU A 25 4.13 0.11 -2.83
CA LEU A 25 4.74 -1.23 -2.83
C LEU A 25 6.04 -1.25 -3.63
N LEU A 26 6.10 -0.50 -4.73
CA LEU A 26 7.25 -0.42 -5.64
C LEU A 26 8.29 0.59 -5.20
N PHE A 27 7.83 1.75 -4.72
CA PHE A 27 8.65 2.84 -4.23
C PHE A 27 8.25 3.15 -2.79
N PRO A 28 8.73 2.38 -1.80
CA PRO A 28 8.38 2.61 -0.41
C PRO A 28 8.67 4.06 -0.01
N VAL A 29 7.93 4.57 0.97
CA VAL A 29 8.11 5.90 1.59
C VAL A 29 7.56 7.07 0.76
N LEU A 30 7.92 7.22 -0.52
CA LEU A 30 7.54 8.43 -1.28
C LEU A 30 6.01 8.57 -1.48
N PRO A 31 5.29 7.58 -2.04
CA PRO A 31 3.85 7.65 -2.22
C PRO A 31 3.09 7.58 -0.89
N LEU A 32 3.69 7.00 0.16
CA LEU A 32 3.13 6.98 1.51
C LEU A 32 2.84 8.40 2.01
N PHE A 33 3.71 9.38 1.75
CA PHE A 33 3.45 10.76 2.18
C PHE A 33 2.18 11.34 1.51
N ALA A 34 2.04 11.16 0.20
CA ALA A 34 0.86 11.61 -0.54
C ALA A 34 -0.41 10.90 -0.06
N LEU A 35 -0.33 9.59 0.16
CA LEU A 35 -1.43 8.80 0.71
C LEU A 35 -1.78 9.24 2.14
N GLY A 36 -0.79 9.61 2.95
CA GLY A 36 -0.99 10.15 4.30
C GLY A 36 -1.79 11.45 4.30
N VAL A 37 -1.51 12.35 3.35
CA VAL A 37 -2.31 13.58 3.17
C VAL A 37 -3.77 13.25 2.87
N ILE A 38 -4.03 12.27 1.98
CA ILE A 38 -5.39 11.82 1.68
C ILE A 38 -6.05 11.21 2.92
N TYR A 39 -5.33 10.35 3.64
CA TYR A 39 -5.79 9.71 4.87
C TYR A 39 -6.22 10.72 5.93
N PHE A 40 -5.35 11.68 6.29
CA PHE A 40 -5.69 12.65 7.33
C PHE A 40 -6.85 13.55 6.96
N ARG A 41 -7.06 13.83 5.66
CA ARG A 41 -8.18 14.63 5.17
C ARG A 41 -9.51 13.87 5.12
N HIS A 42 -9.50 12.57 4.80
CA HIS A 42 -10.73 11.82 4.46
C HIS A 42 -11.01 10.61 5.34
N ARG A 43 -10.20 10.33 6.38
CA ARG A 43 -10.42 9.19 7.30
C ARG A 43 -11.78 9.22 8.02
N ASN A 44 -12.38 10.42 8.17
CA ASN A 44 -13.67 10.62 8.82
C ASN A 44 -14.80 10.91 7.81
N ASP A 45 -14.61 10.60 6.52
CA ASP A 45 -15.66 10.82 5.51
C ASP A 45 -16.93 10.02 5.89
N PRO A 46 -18.13 10.63 5.78
CA PRO A 46 -19.39 9.95 6.08
C PRO A 46 -19.67 8.78 5.11
N SER A 47 -19.09 8.79 3.91
CA SER A 47 -19.19 7.70 2.96
C SER A 47 -18.35 6.50 3.39
N LEU A 48 -19.02 5.38 3.62
CA LEU A 48 -18.35 4.10 3.88
C LEU A 48 -17.42 3.68 2.73
N PHE A 49 -17.78 3.99 1.48
CA PHE A 49 -16.98 3.72 0.29
C PHE A 49 -15.64 4.48 0.32
N VAL A 50 -15.68 5.78 0.60
CA VAL A 50 -14.46 6.59 0.69
C VAL A 50 -13.60 6.11 1.86
N ARG A 51 -14.23 5.93 3.03
CA ARG A 51 -13.50 5.53 4.24
C ARG A 51 -12.81 4.17 4.07
N SER A 52 -13.46 3.19 3.43
CA SER A 52 -12.87 1.89 3.14
C SER A 52 -11.64 2.00 2.24
N HIS A 53 -11.71 2.81 1.19
CA HIS A 53 -10.62 3.00 0.21
C HIS A 53 -9.56 4.01 0.64
N VAL A 54 -9.70 4.63 1.80
CA VAL A 54 -8.69 5.54 2.37
C VAL A 54 -7.96 4.88 3.53
N ILE A 55 -8.68 4.25 4.46
CA ILE A 55 -8.07 3.68 5.67
C ILE A 55 -7.30 2.39 5.37
N GLN A 56 -7.86 1.51 4.55
CA GLN A 56 -7.25 0.19 4.29
C GLN A 56 -5.95 0.27 3.49
N PRO A 57 -5.87 0.98 2.34
CA PRO A 57 -4.60 1.15 1.64
C PRO A 57 -3.58 1.92 2.47
N TRP A 58 -4.00 2.86 3.32
CA TRP A 58 -3.09 3.55 4.26
C TRP A 58 -2.43 2.58 5.24
N ILE A 59 -3.21 1.72 5.90
CA ILE A 59 -2.68 0.72 6.83
C ILE A 59 -1.81 -0.31 6.09
N ALA A 60 -2.26 -0.76 4.92
CA ALA A 60 -1.48 -1.68 4.09
C ALA A 60 -0.12 -1.07 3.70
N ALA A 61 -0.10 0.20 3.31
CA ALA A 61 1.11 0.95 3.00
C ALA A 61 2.05 1.10 4.21
N LEU A 62 1.50 1.39 5.40
CA LEU A 62 2.29 1.45 6.64
C LEU A 62 2.94 0.10 6.97
N ILE A 63 2.17 -0.99 6.91
CA ILE A 63 2.67 -2.33 7.21
C ILE A 63 3.75 -2.73 6.19
N SER A 64 3.50 -2.58 4.88
CA SER A 64 4.46 -2.94 3.85
C SER A 64 5.75 -2.11 3.94
N THR A 65 5.63 -0.81 4.26
CA THR A 65 6.79 0.07 4.45
C THR A 65 7.57 -0.27 5.72
N ALA A 66 6.89 -0.63 6.81
CA ALA A 66 7.56 -1.10 8.03
C ALA A 66 8.33 -2.41 7.77
N LEU A 67 7.75 -3.35 7.02
CA LEU A 67 8.42 -4.57 6.60
C LEU A 67 9.62 -4.29 5.69
N PHE A 68 9.51 -3.34 4.77
CA PHE A 68 10.64 -2.87 3.95
C PHE A 68 11.82 -2.43 4.82
N PHE A 69 11.58 -1.56 5.80
CA PHE A 69 12.63 -1.10 6.71
C PHE A 69 13.21 -2.24 7.55
N LEU A 70 12.37 -3.14 8.06
CA LEU A 70 12.82 -4.28 8.86
C LEU A 70 13.75 -5.20 8.05
N ILE A 71 13.36 -5.55 6.82
CA ILE A 71 14.14 -6.42 5.94
C ILE A 71 15.49 -5.76 5.58
N ASN A 72 15.49 -4.47 5.23
CA ASN A 72 16.72 -3.75 4.91
C ASN A 72 17.62 -3.57 6.14
N LEU A 73 17.04 -3.37 7.33
CA LEU A 73 17.80 -3.30 8.58
C LEU A 73 18.51 -4.64 8.87
N ILE A 74 17.81 -5.77 8.69
CA ILE A 74 18.41 -7.09 8.86
C ILE A 74 19.56 -7.30 7.86
N ALA A 75 19.37 -6.91 6.60
CA ALA A 75 20.44 -7.00 5.60
C ALA A 75 21.63 -6.09 5.93
N ALA A 76 21.40 -4.88 6.44
CA ALA A 76 22.46 -3.99 6.90
C ALA A 76 23.25 -4.60 8.07
N LEU A 77 22.57 -5.18 9.07
CA LEU A 77 23.20 -5.85 10.21
C LEU A 77 23.98 -7.10 9.79
N ALA A 78 23.57 -7.77 8.72
CA ALA A 78 24.29 -8.89 8.12
C ALA A 78 25.52 -8.47 7.28
N GLY A 79 25.82 -7.17 7.19
CA GLY A 79 26.97 -6.64 6.44
C GLY A 79 26.64 -6.16 5.03
N GLY A 80 25.36 -6.01 4.70
CA GLY A 80 24.92 -5.25 3.52
C GLY A 80 25.15 -3.74 3.69
N TYR A 81 25.29 -3.02 2.57
CA TYR A 81 25.35 -1.54 2.53
C TYR A 81 26.51 -0.89 3.30
N THR A 82 27.55 -1.62 3.66
CA THR A 82 28.69 -1.10 4.46
C THR A 82 29.57 -0.08 3.72
N SER A 83 29.53 -0.05 2.39
CA SER A 83 30.14 0.97 1.53
C SER A 83 29.29 1.18 0.28
N LEU A 84 29.50 2.31 -0.41
CA LEU A 84 28.85 2.60 -1.70
C LEU A 84 29.15 1.52 -2.76
N ASP A 85 30.37 0.96 -2.74
CA ASP A 85 30.76 -0.15 -3.62
C ASP A 85 30.04 -1.46 -3.26
N ASN A 86 29.53 -1.57 -2.03
CA ASN A 86 28.82 -2.73 -1.49
C ASN A 86 27.29 -2.58 -1.50
N LEU A 87 26.76 -1.64 -2.30
CA LEU A 87 25.31 -1.46 -2.48
C LEU A 87 24.67 -2.71 -3.13
N ILE A 88 25.44 -3.40 -3.97
CA ILE A 88 25.06 -4.63 -4.68
C ILE A 88 25.74 -5.82 -3.99
N SER A 89 25.43 -6.05 -2.71
CA SER A 89 25.90 -7.22 -1.97
C SER A 89 24.88 -8.34 -2.05
N ILE A 90 25.31 -9.58 -1.80
CA ILE A 90 24.41 -10.74 -1.72
C ILE A 90 23.28 -10.46 -0.70
N HIS A 91 23.58 -9.79 0.41
CA HIS A 91 22.60 -9.48 1.45
C HIS A 91 21.53 -8.48 0.98
N SER A 92 21.91 -7.46 0.19
CA SER A 92 20.95 -6.49 -0.34
C SER A 92 20.07 -7.08 -1.45
N LEU A 93 20.64 -7.96 -2.28
CA LEU A 93 19.88 -8.71 -3.30
C LEU A 93 18.89 -9.69 -2.66
N VAL A 94 19.32 -10.42 -1.62
CA VAL A 94 18.43 -11.31 -0.86
C VAL A 94 17.32 -10.51 -0.17
N ALA A 95 17.63 -9.36 0.42
CA ALA A 95 16.61 -8.47 1.00
C ALA A 95 15.58 -8.01 -0.05
N LEU A 96 16.02 -7.62 -1.24
CA LEU A 96 15.14 -7.22 -2.33
C LEU A 96 14.21 -8.39 -2.75
N GLU A 97 14.76 -9.59 -2.92
CA GLU A 97 13.99 -10.78 -3.28
C GLU A 97 12.97 -11.14 -2.19
N VAL A 98 13.39 -11.14 -0.92
CA VAL A 98 12.51 -11.39 0.24
C VAL A 98 11.38 -10.37 0.30
N TYR A 99 11.69 -9.07 0.12
CA TYR A 99 10.67 -8.02 0.08
C TYR A 99 9.68 -8.23 -1.07
N THR A 100 10.18 -8.61 -2.25
CA THR A 100 9.34 -8.85 -3.42
C THR A 100 8.38 -10.02 -3.19
N LEU A 101 8.89 -11.17 -2.77
CA LEU A 101 8.09 -12.39 -2.62
C LEU A 101 7.15 -12.35 -1.41
N LEU A 102 7.62 -11.84 -0.27
CA LEU A 102 6.87 -11.91 0.98
C LEU A 102 6.02 -10.66 1.26
N VAL A 103 6.35 -9.52 0.64
CA VAL A 103 5.64 -8.26 0.89
C VAL A 103 4.91 -7.80 -0.37
N ILE A 104 5.61 -7.57 -1.49
CA ILE A 104 4.96 -7.04 -2.70
C ILE A 104 3.86 -7.98 -3.18
N LEU A 105 4.16 -9.25 -3.47
CA LEU A 105 3.19 -10.16 -4.08
C LEU A 105 1.92 -10.37 -3.23
N PRO A 106 2.01 -10.65 -1.90
CA PRO A 106 0.82 -10.86 -1.08
C PRO A 106 -0.03 -9.60 -0.90
N PHE A 107 0.58 -8.41 -0.93
CA PHE A 107 -0.11 -7.12 -0.79
C PHE A 107 -0.66 -6.59 -2.12
N LEU A 108 -0.02 -6.94 -3.23
CA LEU A 108 -0.40 -6.53 -4.58
C LEU A 108 -1.80 -7.05 -4.95
N VAL A 109 -2.05 -8.35 -4.73
CA VAL A 109 -3.33 -8.99 -5.10
C VAL A 109 -4.55 -8.32 -4.44
N PRO A 110 -4.64 -8.16 -3.11
CA PRO A 110 -5.78 -7.49 -2.49
C PRO A 110 -5.89 -6.02 -2.89
N GLY A 111 -4.76 -5.35 -3.13
CA GLY A 111 -4.74 -3.96 -3.62
C GLY A 111 -5.28 -3.80 -5.03
N LEU A 112 -4.91 -4.69 -5.95
CA LEU A 112 -5.44 -4.69 -7.31
C LEU A 112 -6.95 -4.97 -7.33
N LEU A 113 -7.42 -5.89 -6.47
CA LEU A 113 -8.84 -6.12 -6.28
C LEU A 113 -9.55 -4.88 -5.73
N ALA A 114 -8.96 -4.19 -4.75
CA ALA A 114 -9.52 -2.95 -4.23
C ALA A 114 -9.58 -1.83 -5.27
N LEU A 115 -8.52 -1.68 -6.08
CA LEU A 115 -8.46 -0.68 -7.15
C LEU A 115 -9.53 -0.95 -8.22
N THR A 116 -9.68 -2.19 -8.68
CA THR A 116 -10.72 -2.56 -9.66
C THR A 116 -12.13 -2.36 -9.11
N ARG A 117 -12.34 -2.58 -7.81
CA ARG A 117 -13.61 -2.27 -7.12
C ARG A 117 -13.85 -0.76 -7.01
N ALA A 118 -12.83 0.02 -6.69
CA ALA A 118 -12.91 1.48 -6.70
C ALA A 118 -13.27 2.03 -8.10
N MET A 119 -12.67 1.47 -9.16
CA MET A 119 -12.99 1.82 -10.55
C MET A 119 -14.43 1.48 -10.97
N SER A 120 -15.07 0.50 -10.32
CA SER A 120 -16.48 0.18 -10.53
C SER A 120 -17.42 0.85 -9.52
N GLY A 121 -16.91 1.74 -8.65
CA GLY A 121 -17.70 2.45 -7.64
C GLY A 121 -18.17 1.56 -6.49
N GLN A 122 -17.55 0.39 -6.30
CA GLN A 122 -17.94 -0.59 -5.30
C GLN A 122 -16.98 -0.56 -4.12
N ALA A 123 -17.52 -0.61 -2.90
CA ALA A 123 -16.70 -0.72 -1.70
C ALA A 123 -16.05 -2.10 -1.62
N TRP A 124 -14.82 -2.15 -1.10
CA TRP A 124 -14.08 -3.40 -0.91
C TRP A 124 -13.44 -3.45 0.47
N ARG A 125 -13.39 -4.65 1.06
CA ARG A 125 -12.66 -4.91 2.31
C ARG A 125 -11.52 -5.87 2.01
N TYR A 126 -10.31 -5.45 2.36
CA TYR A 126 -9.10 -6.26 2.32
C TYR A 126 -9.32 -7.47 3.24
N PRO A 127 -8.97 -8.69 2.80
CA PRO A 127 -9.31 -9.92 3.53
C PRO A 127 -8.69 -9.97 4.94
N LEU A 128 -7.49 -9.42 5.10
CA LEU A 128 -6.78 -9.41 6.39
C LEU A 128 -7.01 -8.11 7.19
N ILE A 129 -6.92 -6.95 6.54
CA ILE A 129 -7.00 -5.64 7.21
C ILE A 129 -8.45 -5.24 7.49
N GLY A 130 -9.35 -5.45 6.52
CA GLY A 130 -10.73 -4.99 6.59
C GLY A 130 -11.57 -5.69 7.66
N ARG A 131 -11.12 -6.84 8.21
CA ARG A 131 -11.83 -7.54 9.29
C ARG A 131 -11.65 -6.89 10.67
N PHE A 132 -10.56 -6.14 10.87
CA PHE A 132 -10.24 -5.46 12.13
C PHE A 132 -10.71 -4.00 12.19
N LEU A 133 -11.39 -3.54 11.14
CA LEU A 133 -11.89 -2.17 10.92
C LEU A 133 -13.40 -2.18 10.72
#